data_AF-A0A067KGH4-F1
#
_entry.id   AF-A0A067KGH4-F1
#
_cell.length_a   1.000
_cell.length_b   1.000
_cell.length_c   1.000
_cell.angle_alpha   90.00
_cell.angle_beta   90.00
_cell.angle_gamma   90.00
#
_symmetry.space_group_name_H-M   'P 1'
#
loop_
_entity.id
_entity.type
_entity.pdbx_description
1 polymer ?
#
loop_
_entity_poly.entity_id
_entity_poly.type
_entity_poly.pdbx_seq_one_letter_code
_entity_poly.pdbx_strand_id
1 'polypeptide(L)'
;MAKPTTAAASSLLQTLKRFIKKPWEITGPCADPEYRSAIPSPLEYRVHCPATPKIKPIVPTSDPETVYDIKYYTRDQRRNRPPIKRTILKKADVEKMMKETTFDVANFPPVYLTATVEEDYNARGGGYQK
;
A
#
# COMPACT_ATOMS: atom_id res chain seq x y z
N MET A 1 20.71 31.02 58.24
CA MET A 1 21.03 29.80 57.46
C MET A 1 20.79 30.09 55.98
N ALA A 2 21.82 30.02 55.15
CA ALA A 2 21.72 30.30 53.71
C ALA A 2 20.98 29.15 53.00
N LYS A 3 19.97 29.47 52.19
CA LYS A 3 19.26 28.49 51.34
C LYS A 3 20.20 28.03 50.21
N PRO A 4 20.17 26.75 49.80
CA PRO A 4 21.11 26.23 48.80
C PRO A 4 20.84 26.86 47.43
N THR A 5 21.76 27.70 46.96
CA THR A 5 21.77 28.33 45.63
C THR A 5 22.09 27.35 44.49
N THR A 6 22.53 26.13 44.82
CA THR A 6 22.93 25.08 43.88
C THR A 6 21.78 24.53 43.03
N ALA A 7 20.54 24.53 43.56
CA ALA A 7 19.36 24.02 42.82
C ALA A 7 18.86 24.98 41.73
N ALA A 8 19.12 26.30 41.86
CA ALA A 8 18.72 27.30 40.86
C ALA A 8 19.72 27.40 39.69
N ALA A 9 21.00 27.13 39.95
CA ALA A 9 22.04 27.13 38.92
C ALA A 9 21.98 25.89 38.00
N SER A 10 21.58 24.72 38.53
CA SER A 10 21.44 23.49 37.74
C SER A 10 20.30 23.58 36.71
N SER A 11 19.18 24.24 37.05
CA SER A 11 18.05 24.44 36.13
C SER A 11 18.36 25.43 35.01
N LEU A 12 19.15 26.47 35.28
CA LEU A 12 19.66 27.40 34.27
C LEU A 12 20.65 26.75 33.30
N LEU A 13 21.56 25.91 33.80
CA LEU A 13 22.46 25.14 32.92
C LEU A 13 21.73 24.10 32.08
N GLN A 14 20.67 23.49 32.62
CA GLN A 14 19.85 22.51 31.91
C GLN A 14 18.96 23.15 30.83
N THR A 15 18.58 24.42 31.00
CA THR A 15 17.90 25.20 29.95
C THR A 15 18.87 25.67 28.87
N LEU A 16 20.10 26.07 29.21
CA LEU A 16 21.13 26.43 28.21
C LEU A 16 21.53 25.24 27.30
N LYS A 17 21.59 24.03 27.84
CA LYS A 17 21.87 22.79 27.08
C LYS A 17 20.88 22.54 25.94
N ARG A 18 19.67 23.14 25.96
CA ARG A 18 18.68 22.99 24.89
C ARG A 18 19.03 23.78 23.63
N PHE A 19 19.90 24.78 23.72
CA PHE A 19 20.35 25.60 22.59
C PHE A 19 21.58 25.02 21.87
N ILE A 20 22.20 23.99 22.44
CA ILE A 20 23.33 23.28 21.84
C ILE A 20 22.78 21.99 21.24
N LYS A 21 22.82 21.87 19.91
CA LYS A 21 22.44 20.64 19.20
C LYS A 21 23.23 19.45 19.74
N LYS A 22 22.61 18.28 19.83
CA LYS A 22 23.36 17.08 20.19
C LYS A 22 24.37 16.79 19.07
N PRO A 23 25.54 16.21 19.36
CA PRO A 23 26.58 16.00 18.34
C PRO A 23 26.11 15.23 17.10
N TRP A 24 25.13 14.33 17.25
CA TRP A 24 24.55 13.53 16.16
C TRP A 24 23.37 14.21 15.43
N GLU A 25 22.98 15.43 15.80
CA GLU A 25 21.92 16.23 15.15
C GLU A 25 22.51 17.28 14.18
N ILE A 26 23.81 17.20 13.89
CA ILE A 26 24.52 18.16 13.02
C ILE A 26 24.42 17.74 11.54
N THR A 27 24.56 16.43 11.25
CA THR A 27 24.51 15.87 9.89
C THR A 27 23.90 14.47 9.90
N GLY A 28 23.33 14.06 8.77
CA GLY A 28 22.72 12.75 8.60
C GLY A 28 21.21 12.74 8.92
N PRO A 29 20.59 11.55 8.98
CA PRO A 29 19.13 11.43 9.11
C PRO A 29 18.57 12.15 10.33
N CYS A 30 19.27 12.13 11.47
CA CYS A 30 18.82 12.77 12.71
C CYS A 30 18.86 14.32 12.66
N ALA A 31 19.41 14.91 11.60
CA ALA A 31 19.44 16.36 11.37
C ALA A 31 18.37 16.81 10.36
N ASP A 32 17.66 15.88 9.72
CA ASP A 32 16.63 16.16 8.72
C ASP A 32 15.32 16.60 9.40
N PRO A 33 14.65 17.69 8.94
CA PRO A 33 13.36 18.11 9.48
C PRO A 33 12.26 17.03 9.38
N GLU A 34 12.36 16.08 8.46
CA GLU A 34 11.37 15.02 8.26
C GLU A 34 11.60 13.80 9.17
N TYR A 35 12.75 13.73 9.84
CA TYR A 35 13.10 12.64 10.74
C TYR A 35 12.20 12.59 11.97
N ARG A 36 11.63 11.42 12.24
CA ARG A 36 10.84 11.14 13.46
C ARG A 36 11.43 9.96 14.21
N SER A 37 11.45 10.07 15.54
CA SER A 37 11.88 8.97 16.41
C SER A 37 10.91 7.79 16.34
N ALA A 38 11.44 6.56 16.31
CA ALA A 38 10.65 5.34 16.15
C ALA A 38 9.81 4.94 17.38
N ILE A 39 10.02 5.57 18.54
CA ILE A 39 9.35 5.20 19.80
C ILE A 39 8.12 6.12 19.96
N PRO A 40 6.91 5.65 19.66
CA PRO A 40 5.71 6.44 19.93
C PRO A 40 5.47 6.55 21.43
N SER A 41 4.86 7.65 21.87
CA SER A 41 4.48 7.76 23.27
C SER A 41 3.34 6.77 23.59
N PRO A 42 3.29 6.19 24.81
CA PRO A 42 2.19 5.31 25.22
C PRO A 42 0.80 5.99 25.20
N LEU A 43 0.76 7.33 25.18
CA LEU A 43 -0.46 8.11 25.09
C LEU A 43 -0.91 8.35 23.65
N GLU A 44 -0.03 8.19 22.66
CA GLU A 44 -0.33 8.40 21.24
C GLU A 44 -0.64 7.08 20.52
N TYR A 45 0.10 6.02 20.82
CA TYR A 45 -0.06 4.73 20.16
C TYR A 45 -0.89 3.78 21.01
N ARG A 46 -1.93 3.19 20.40
CA ARG A 46 -2.78 2.15 21.02
C ARG A 46 -3.41 2.62 22.36
N VAL A 47 -3.95 3.84 22.34
CA VAL A 47 -4.73 4.44 23.45
C VAL A 47 -5.86 3.53 23.94
N HIS A 48 -6.42 2.72 23.03
CA HIS A 48 -7.41 1.70 23.34
C HIS A 48 -6.85 0.31 23.05
N CYS A 49 -7.11 -0.63 23.95
CA CYS A 49 -6.78 -2.03 23.71
C CYS A 49 -7.61 -2.55 22.53
N PRO A 50 -7.06 -3.43 21.67
CA PRO A 50 -7.78 -3.98 20.53
C PRO A 50 -9.07 -4.71 20.90
N ALA A 51 -9.13 -5.30 22.09
CA ALA A 51 -10.29 -6.00 22.60
C ALA A 51 -11.37 -5.07 23.21
N THR A 52 -11.07 -3.78 23.39
CA THR A 52 -12.01 -2.78 23.94
C THR A 52 -12.16 -1.57 23.00
N PRO A 53 -12.66 -1.78 21.77
CA PRO A 53 -12.95 -0.67 20.86
C PRO A 53 -14.11 0.17 21.41
N LYS A 54 -14.02 1.50 21.21
CA LYS A 54 -15.12 2.43 21.56
C LYS A 54 -16.32 2.32 20.62
N ILE A 55 -16.11 1.79 19.42
CA ILE A 55 -17.10 1.72 18.35
C ILE A 55 -17.51 0.26 18.20
N LYS A 56 -18.80 0.01 18.02
CA LYS A 56 -19.32 -1.29 17.61
C LYS A 56 -19.20 -1.39 16.08
N PRO A 57 -18.25 -2.18 15.53
CA PRO A 57 -18.14 -2.31 14.08
C PRO A 57 -19.35 -3.08 13.53
N ILE A 58 -19.85 -2.63 12.37
CA ILE A 58 -20.85 -3.36 11.57
C ILE A 58 -20.15 -3.70 10.25
N VAL A 59 -19.75 -4.96 10.09
CA VAL A 59 -19.07 -5.43 8.88
C VAL A 59 -20.15 -5.98 7.93
N PRO A 60 -20.36 -5.37 6.75
CA PRO A 60 -21.34 -5.86 5.79
C PRO A 60 -20.88 -7.21 5.22
N THR A 61 -21.82 -8.16 5.12
CA THR A 61 -21.56 -9.52 4.59
C THR A 61 -22.10 -9.72 3.17
N SER A 62 -23.15 -8.98 2.81
CA SER A 62 -23.85 -9.08 1.53
C SER A 62 -24.19 -7.68 1.03
N ASP A 63 -24.24 -7.52 -0.30
CA ASP A 63 -24.73 -6.29 -0.92
C ASP A 63 -26.25 -6.14 -0.69
N PRO A 64 -26.77 -4.92 -0.45
CA PRO A 64 -28.18 -4.68 -0.14
C PRO A 64 -29.17 -5.28 -1.16
N GLU A 65 -28.80 -5.28 -2.44
CA GLU A 65 -29.59 -5.83 -3.54
C GLU A 65 -29.86 -7.34 -3.37
N THR A 66 -28.92 -8.06 -2.78
CA THR A 66 -28.97 -9.53 -2.62
C THR A 66 -29.53 -10.00 -1.28
N VAL A 67 -29.87 -9.07 -0.39
CA VAL A 67 -30.44 -9.40 0.94
C VAL A 67 -31.87 -9.92 0.80
N TYR A 68 -32.68 -9.25 -0.03
CA TYR A 68 -34.08 -9.63 -0.26
C TYR A 68 -34.27 -10.39 -1.58
N ASP A 69 -33.54 -10.04 -2.65
CA ASP A 69 -33.54 -10.83 -3.89
C ASP A 69 -32.50 -11.96 -3.82
N ILE A 70 -32.89 -13.06 -3.18
CA ILE A 70 -31.98 -14.18 -2.87
C ILE A 70 -31.81 -15.20 -4.00
N LYS A 71 -32.20 -14.87 -5.24
CA LYS A 71 -32.08 -15.79 -6.38
C LYS A 71 -30.63 -16.20 -6.57
N TYR A 72 -30.32 -17.46 -6.29
CA TYR A 72 -28.94 -17.95 -6.31
C TYR A 72 -28.44 -18.26 -7.72
N TYR A 73 -29.28 -18.82 -8.60
CA TYR A 73 -28.85 -19.27 -9.93
C TYR A 73 -28.34 -18.14 -10.84
N THR A 74 -28.84 -16.91 -10.66
CA THR A 74 -28.36 -15.71 -11.37
C THR A 74 -27.00 -15.25 -10.84
N ARG A 75 -26.71 -15.49 -9.56
CA ARG A 75 -25.48 -15.10 -8.87
C ARG A 75 -24.38 -16.17 -8.94
N ASP A 76 -24.71 -17.42 -9.24
CA ASP A 76 -23.77 -18.55 -9.21
C ASP A 76 -22.72 -18.47 -10.33
N GLN A 77 -21.64 -17.72 -10.10
CA GLN A 77 -20.51 -17.60 -11.02
C GLN A 77 -19.70 -18.90 -11.16
N ARG A 78 -19.81 -19.83 -10.20
CA ARG A 78 -19.02 -21.06 -10.21
C ARG A 78 -19.56 -22.05 -11.25
N ARG A 79 -20.88 -22.16 -11.36
CA ARG A 79 -21.55 -23.08 -12.28
C ARG A 79 -21.98 -22.41 -13.57
N ASN A 80 -22.21 -21.10 -13.57
CA ASN A 80 -22.55 -20.31 -14.76
C ASN A 80 -21.33 -20.06 -15.66
N ARG A 81 -20.69 -21.16 -16.09
CA ARG A 81 -19.59 -21.14 -17.05
C ARG A 81 -20.01 -21.86 -18.31
N PRO A 82 -19.55 -21.41 -19.49
CA PRO A 82 -19.83 -22.12 -20.72
C PRO A 82 -19.32 -23.57 -20.63
N PRO A 83 -20.07 -24.55 -21.17
CA PRO A 83 -19.63 -25.94 -21.18
C PRO A 83 -18.39 -26.11 -22.05
N ILE A 84 -17.56 -27.10 -21.72
CA ILE A 84 -16.36 -27.41 -22.49
C ILE A 84 -16.78 -27.95 -23.86
N LYS A 85 -16.38 -27.27 -24.93
CA LYS A 85 -16.56 -27.72 -26.32
C LYS A 85 -15.28 -28.41 -26.79
N ARG A 86 -15.36 -29.68 -27.20
CA ARG A 86 -14.24 -30.45 -27.74
C ARG A 86 -14.48 -30.74 -29.21
N THR A 87 -13.57 -30.33 -30.06
CA THR A 87 -13.60 -30.55 -31.52
C THR A 87 -12.33 -31.30 -31.93
N ILE A 88 -12.48 -32.34 -32.74
CA ILE A 88 -11.34 -33.11 -33.26
C ILE A 88 -10.96 -32.54 -34.62
N LEU A 89 -9.72 -32.11 -34.77
CA LEU A 89 -9.17 -31.63 -36.04
C LEU A 89 -8.47 -32.77 -36.76
N LYS A 90 -8.84 -33.02 -38.02
CA LYS A 90 -8.15 -33.98 -38.90
C LYS A 90 -7.15 -33.26 -39.79
N LYS A 91 -6.28 -34.03 -40.46
CA LYS A 91 -5.29 -33.50 -41.41
C LYS A 91 -5.91 -32.55 -42.45
N ALA A 92 -7.06 -32.91 -43.02
CA ALA A 92 -7.75 -32.08 -44.01
C ALA A 92 -8.17 -30.70 -43.46
N ASP A 93 -8.60 -30.64 -42.19
CA ASP A 93 -9.00 -29.38 -41.54
C ASP A 93 -7.79 -28.47 -41.32
N VAL A 94 -6.66 -29.05 -40.91
CA VAL A 94 -5.40 -28.32 -40.69
C VAL A 94 -4.81 -27.81 -42.00
N GLU A 95 -4.78 -28.63 -43.06
CA GLU A 95 -4.31 -28.21 -44.38
C GLU A 95 -5.16 -27.06 -44.95
N LYS A 96 -6.48 -27.10 -44.71
CA LYS A 96 -7.39 -26.00 -45.06
C LYS A 96 -7.05 -24.73 -44.27
N MET A 97 -6.92 -24.82 -42.95
CA MET A 97 -6.54 -23.67 -42.10
C MET A 97 -5.21 -23.07 -42.52
N MET A 98 -4.20 -23.88 -42.83
CA MET A 98 -2.89 -23.38 -43.29
C MET A 98 -2.98 -22.65 -44.64
N LYS A 99 -3.85 -23.09 -45.55
CA LYS A 99 -4.06 -22.42 -46.85
C LYS A 99 -4.82 -21.09 -46.68
N GLU A 100 -5.73 -21.02 -45.72
CA GLU A 100 -6.55 -19.83 -45.45
C GLU A 100 -5.82 -18.78 -44.58
N THR A 101 -4.88 -19.21 -43.73
CA THR A 101 -4.18 -18.31 -42.80
C THR A 101 -3.12 -17.48 -43.51
N THR A 102 -3.18 -16.17 -43.35
CA THR A 102 -2.15 -15.21 -43.77
C THR A 102 -1.72 -14.35 -42.59
N PHE A 103 -0.44 -13.98 -42.54
CA PHE A 103 0.11 -13.20 -41.42
C PHE A 103 0.31 -11.75 -41.84
N ASP A 104 -0.44 -10.86 -41.19
CA ASP A 104 -0.16 -9.42 -41.16
C ASP A 104 0.57 -9.06 -39.86
N VAL A 105 1.18 -7.88 -39.80
CA VAL A 105 1.91 -7.38 -38.63
C VAL A 105 1.02 -7.36 -37.37
N ALA A 106 -0.28 -7.10 -37.53
CA ALA A 106 -1.25 -7.09 -36.43
C ALA A 106 -1.59 -8.49 -35.88
N ASN A 107 -1.28 -9.57 -36.61
CA ASN A 107 -1.56 -10.95 -36.19
C ASN A 107 -0.51 -11.51 -35.22
N PHE A 108 0.59 -10.79 -35.00
CA PHE A 108 1.62 -11.19 -34.05
C PHE A 108 1.24 -10.80 -32.62
N PRO A 109 1.52 -11.65 -31.62
CA PRO A 109 1.26 -11.31 -30.22
C PRO A 109 2.03 -10.03 -29.86
N PRO A 110 1.38 -9.07 -29.16
CA PRO A 110 2.04 -7.84 -28.80
C PRO A 110 3.20 -8.10 -27.83
N VAL A 111 4.30 -7.39 -28.02
CA VAL A 111 5.44 -7.44 -27.11
C VAL A 111 5.09 -6.65 -25.85
N TYR A 112 5.33 -7.24 -24.68
CA TYR A 112 5.29 -6.51 -23.42
C TYR A 112 6.54 -5.64 -23.28
N LEU A 113 6.49 -4.42 -23.83
CA LEU A 113 7.58 -3.45 -23.75
C LEU A 113 7.53 -2.74 -22.39
N THR A 114 8.59 -2.86 -21.60
CA THR A 114 8.80 -2.04 -20.41
C THR A 114 9.34 -0.68 -20.84
N ALA A 115 8.80 0.40 -20.26
CA ALA A 115 9.34 1.74 -20.49
C ALA A 115 10.79 1.84 -19.99
N THR A 116 11.61 2.63 -20.68
CA THR A 116 12.88 3.10 -20.13
C THR A 116 12.55 4.05 -18.97
N VAL A 117 12.91 3.66 -17.75
CA VAL A 117 12.65 4.44 -16.54
C VAL A 117 13.90 5.24 -16.20
N GLU A 118 13.74 6.54 -15.97
CA GLU A 118 14.72 7.36 -15.29
C GLU A 118 14.33 7.41 -13.81
N GLU A 119 15.23 6.93 -12.95
CA GLU A 119 14.99 6.89 -11.51
C GLU A 119 15.22 8.30 -10.93
N ASP A 120 14.18 8.86 -10.32
CA ASP A 120 14.26 10.10 -9.54
C ASP A 120 13.68 9.84 -8.15
N TYR A 121 14.42 10.28 -7.14
CA TYR A 121 14.16 10.06 -5.72
C TYR A 121 12.85 10.70 -5.26
N ASN A 122 12.52 11.91 -5.74
CA ASN A 122 11.37 12.70 -5.26
C ASN A 122 10.40 13.17 -6.36
N ALA A 123 10.50 12.62 -7.58
CA ALA A 123 9.73 13.08 -8.75
C ALA A 123 8.21 13.08 -8.56
N ARG A 124 7.65 12.11 -7.81
CA ARG A 124 6.21 11.96 -7.63
C ARG A 124 5.77 12.54 -6.30
N GLY A 125 4.95 13.58 -6.34
CA GLY A 125 4.40 14.21 -5.14
C GLY A 125 5.46 14.84 -4.22
N GLY A 126 6.69 15.07 -4.72
CA GLY A 126 7.81 15.55 -3.91
C GLY A 126 8.36 14.50 -2.94
N GLY A 127 8.19 13.20 -3.23
CA GLY A 127 8.59 12.10 -2.34
C GLY A 127 7.50 11.67 -1.35
N TYR A 128 6.36 12.36 -1.32
CA TYR A 128 5.23 12.07 -0.42
C TYR A 128 3.96 11.71 -1.19
N GLN A 129 3.44 10.51 -0.94
CA GLN A 129 2.14 10.07 -1.45
C GLN A 129 1.05 10.36 -0.43
N LYS A 130 0.01 11.11 -0.85
CA LYS A 130 -1.21 11.31 -0.07
C LYS A 130 -2.09 10.06 -0.07
#